data_AF-A0A843YMY6-F1
#
_entry.id   AF-A0A843YMY6-F1
#
_cell.length_a   1.000
_cell.length_b   1.000
_cell.length_c   1.000
_cell.angle_alpha   90.00
_cell.angle_beta   90.00
_cell.angle_gamma   90.00
#
_symmetry.space_group_name_H-M   'P 1'
#
loop_
_entity.id
_entity.type
_entity.pdbx_description
1 polymer ?
#
loop_
_entity_poly.entity_id
_entity_poly.type
_entity_poly.pdbx_seq_one_letter_code
_entity_poly.pdbx_strand_id
1 'polypeptide(L)'
;MKILSLCGRFNAILVTAAALLAASFIALPIQAEISAQANNEIEATSEMFGCIYDFPKVRNTFLFHSDPEKLKEAIRIFTDRVPDIEYPVGTVMQLVPFEAMIKHSSADYPDSNGWEFLALDVTAESTTITSRGDRSRC
;
A
#
# COMPACT_ATOMS: atom_id res chain seq x y z
N MET A 1 0.09 -62.56 -47.31
CA MET A 1 0.21 -63.68 -46.33
C MET A 1 -0.56 -63.31 -45.07
N LYS A 2 -1.54 -64.15 -44.69
CA LYS A 2 -2.19 -64.36 -43.35
C LYS A 2 -2.73 -63.10 -42.60
N ILE A 3 -4.04 -62.77 -42.65
CA ILE A 3 -5.25 -63.34 -41.96
C ILE A 3 -5.13 -63.20 -40.41
N LEU A 4 -5.92 -62.37 -39.70
CA LEU A 4 -7.28 -62.58 -39.14
C LEU A 4 -7.83 -61.23 -38.58
N SER A 5 -9.04 -60.76 -38.93
CA SER A 5 -10.39 -61.08 -38.40
C SER A 5 -10.64 -60.56 -36.96
N LEU A 6 -11.40 -59.47 -36.74
CA LEU A 6 -12.88 -59.39 -36.56
C LEU A 6 -13.52 -60.37 -35.56
N CYS A 7 -14.06 -59.81 -34.47
CA CYS A 7 -15.37 -60.09 -33.86
C CYS A 7 -15.61 -58.95 -32.83
N GLY A 8 -16.55 -58.02 -32.94
CA GLY A 8 -17.96 -58.19 -33.31
C GLY A 8 -18.79 -58.26 -32.01
N ARG A 9 -19.89 -57.49 -31.96
CA ARG A 9 -21.05 -57.50 -31.02
C ARG A 9 -21.24 -56.16 -30.29
N PHE A 10 -22.35 -55.44 -30.35
CA PHE A 10 -23.65 -55.66 -30.98
C PHE A 10 -24.26 -54.28 -31.30
N ASN A 11 -24.80 -54.17 -32.49
CA ASN A 11 -25.57 -53.03 -32.97
C ASN A 11 -27.00 -53.16 -32.44
N ALA A 12 -27.53 -52.16 -31.72
CA ALA A 12 -28.98 -51.98 -31.57
C ALA A 12 -29.28 -50.58 -31.03
N ILE A 13 -29.61 -49.70 -31.96
CA ILE A 13 -30.46 -48.52 -31.77
C ILE A 13 -31.72 -48.95 -31.03
N LEU A 14 -32.00 -48.37 -29.86
CA LEU A 14 -33.36 -48.31 -29.33
C LEU A 14 -33.47 -47.08 -28.41
N VAL A 15 -34.03 -46.04 -29.01
CA VAL A 15 -34.60 -44.88 -28.35
C VAL A 15 -35.64 -45.37 -27.35
N THR A 16 -35.38 -45.23 -26.06
CA THR A 16 -36.42 -45.27 -25.02
C THR A 16 -36.30 -44.01 -24.17
N ALA A 17 -37.30 -43.16 -24.36
CA ALA A 17 -37.56 -42.02 -23.50
C ALA A 17 -37.87 -42.49 -22.09
N ALA A 18 -37.15 -41.97 -21.09
CA ALA A 18 -37.63 -41.93 -19.72
C ALA A 18 -37.00 -40.72 -19.04
N ALA A 19 -37.89 -39.89 -18.51
CA ALA A 19 -37.65 -38.56 -18.00
C ALA A 19 -36.79 -38.52 -16.74
N LEU A 20 -36.32 -37.30 -16.44
CA LEU A 20 -35.83 -36.79 -15.16
C LEU A 20 -34.43 -37.28 -14.75
N LEU A 21 -33.43 -36.42 -14.92
CA LEU A 21 -32.51 -36.08 -13.84
C LEU A 21 -31.85 -34.72 -14.11
N ALA A 22 -32.04 -33.88 -13.10
CA ALA A 22 -31.56 -32.53 -12.84
C ALA A 22 -30.32 -32.02 -13.61
N ALA A 23 -30.41 -30.74 -13.96
CA ALA A 23 -29.30 -29.87 -14.30
C ALA A 23 -28.12 -30.04 -13.32
N SER A 24 -27.03 -30.62 -13.80
CA SER A 24 -25.74 -30.58 -13.11
C SER A 24 -24.92 -29.42 -13.68
N PHE A 25 -25.26 -28.20 -13.25
CA PHE A 25 -24.30 -27.10 -13.28
C PHE A 25 -23.24 -27.45 -12.25
N ILE A 26 -22.07 -27.89 -12.72
CA ILE A 26 -20.89 -28.05 -11.86
C ILE A 26 -20.52 -26.63 -11.41
N ALA A 27 -20.99 -26.24 -10.24
CA ALA A 27 -20.54 -25.05 -9.54
C ALA A 27 -19.07 -25.27 -9.19
N LEU A 28 -18.15 -24.75 -10.00
CA LEU A 28 -16.78 -24.56 -9.55
C LEU A 28 -16.83 -23.54 -8.40
N PRO A 29 -16.33 -23.88 -7.20
CA PRO A 29 -16.13 -22.87 -6.18
C PRO A 29 -15.05 -21.93 -6.71
N ILE A 30 -15.43 -20.70 -7.04
CA ILE A 30 -14.47 -19.62 -7.29
C ILE A 30 -13.77 -19.39 -5.95
N GLN A 31 -12.54 -19.90 -5.79
CA GLN A 31 -11.69 -19.45 -4.70
C GLN A 31 -11.38 -17.98 -4.92
N ALA A 32 -12.06 -17.11 -4.18
CA ALA A 32 -11.66 -15.72 -4.05
C ALA A 32 -10.36 -15.69 -3.23
N GLU A 33 -9.22 -15.55 -3.91
CA GLU A 33 -7.96 -15.27 -3.25
C GLU A 33 -8.02 -13.82 -2.73
N ILE A 34 -8.33 -13.68 -1.44
CA ILE A 34 -8.11 -12.43 -0.71
C ILE A 34 -6.59 -12.30 -0.60
N SER A 35 -6.00 -11.63 -1.59
CA SER A 35 -4.66 -11.07 -1.41
C SER A 35 -4.80 -9.98 -0.35
N ALA A 36 -4.36 -10.29 0.86
CA ALA A 36 -4.07 -9.26 1.85
C ALA A 36 -2.89 -8.46 1.30
N GLN A 37 -3.21 -7.41 0.54
CA GLN A 37 -2.25 -6.38 0.21
C GLN A 37 -1.84 -5.78 1.56
N ALA A 38 -0.68 -6.18 2.08
CA ALA A 38 -0.04 -5.45 3.16
C ALA A 38 0.30 -4.07 2.60
N ASN A 39 -0.64 -3.14 2.72
CA ASN A 39 -0.37 -1.72 2.56
C ASN A 39 0.71 -1.40 3.59
N ASN A 40 1.93 -1.11 3.12
CA ASN A 40 2.96 -0.48 3.96
C ASN A 40 2.58 0.98 4.18
N GLU A 41 1.33 1.21 4.57
CA GLU A 41 0.78 2.53 4.84
C GLU A 41 1.36 2.97 6.18
N ILE A 42 2.17 4.03 6.14
CA ILE A 42 2.69 4.63 7.36
C ILE A 42 1.51 5.32 8.05
N GLU A 43 1.04 4.74 9.16
CA GLU A 43 0.02 5.41 9.97
C GLU A 43 0.66 6.62 10.66
N ALA A 44 0.06 7.80 10.47
CA ALA A 44 0.47 9.02 11.14
C ALA A 44 0.06 8.96 12.63
N THR A 45 1.01 8.64 13.51
CA THR A 45 0.78 8.56 14.96
C THR A 45 1.18 9.85 15.67
N SER A 46 0.64 10.09 16.86
CA SER A 46 0.95 11.28 17.67
C SER A 46 2.43 11.40 18.04
N GLU A 47 3.14 10.29 18.19
CA GLU A 47 4.58 10.25 18.50
C GLU A 47 5.44 10.92 17.41
N MET A 48 4.96 10.91 16.17
CA MET A 48 5.63 11.57 15.04
C MET A 48 5.58 13.10 15.12
N PHE A 49 4.67 13.64 15.94
CA PHE A 49 4.38 15.08 16.07
C PHE A 49 4.52 15.57 17.51
N GLY A 50 5.49 15.03 18.24
CA GLY A 50 5.88 15.53 19.56
C GLY A 50 6.47 16.94 19.52
N CYS A 51 7.20 17.33 20.57
CA CYS A 51 7.88 18.62 20.60
C CYS A 51 8.93 18.69 19.49
N ILE A 52 8.70 19.51 18.46
CA ILE A 52 9.59 19.60 17.28
C ILE A 52 11.03 19.96 17.64
N TYR A 53 11.25 20.66 18.75
CA TYR A 53 12.58 21.05 19.22
C TYR A 53 13.42 19.88 19.74
N ASP A 54 12.81 18.73 19.98
CA ASP A 54 13.51 17.50 20.38
C ASP A 54 14.10 16.77 19.17
N PHE A 55 13.69 17.13 17.96
CA PHE A 55 14.16 16.51 16.72
C PHE A 55 15.38 17.23 16.13
N PRO A 56 16.26 16.50 15.41
CA PRO A 56 17.37 17.11 14.68
C PRO A 56 16.88 18.21 13.72
N LYS A 57 17.47 19.39 13.88
CA LYS A 57 17.21 20.54 13.02
C LYS A 57 18.29 20.69 11.96
N VAL A 58 17.89 20.71 10.70
CA VAL A 58 18.74 21.11 9.58
C VAL A 58 18.15 22.38 8.97
N ARG A 59 18.93 23.47 8.93
CA ARG A 59 18.43 24.81 8.52
C ARG A 59 17.21 25.20 9.34
N ASN A 60 16.03 25.32 8.73
CA ASN A 60 14.76 25.67 9.40
C ASN A 60 13.79 24.48 9.49
N THR A 61 14.26 23.27 9.23
CA THR A 61 13.44 22.05 9.16
C THR A 61 13.87 21.08 10.24
N PHE A 62 12.90 20.58 10.99
CA PHE A 62 13.05 19.47 11.92
C PHE A 62 12.73 18.17 11.19
N LEU A 63 13.58 17.16 11.40
CA LEU A 63 13.45 15.86 10.75
C LEU A 63 13.25 14.76 11.79
N PHE A 64 12.29 13.89 11.54
CA PHE A 64 12.05 12.71 12.36
C PHE A 64 11.93 11.46 11.48
N HIS A 65 12.38 10.34 12.03
CA HIS A 65 12.13 9.00 11.51
C HIS A 65 12.29 8.02 12.67
N SER A 66 11.41 7.02 12.79
CA SER A 66 11.44 6.04 13.88
C SER A 66 12.72 5.18 13.88
N ASP A 67 13.18 4.78 12.70
CA ASP A 67 14.50 4.18 12.46
C ASP A 67 15.64 5.23 12.44
N PRO A 68 16.62 5.17 13.37
CA PRO A 68 17.73 6.12 13.44
C PRO A 68 18.68 6.14 12.24
N GLU A 69 18.87 5.02 11.53
CA GLU A 69 19.73 5.00 10.35
C GLU A 69 19.05 5.69 9.17
N LYS A 70 17.74 5.48 9.01
CA LYS A 70 16.93 6.24 8.04
C LYS A 70 16.85 7.72 8.40
N LEU A 71 16.82 8.07 9.68
CA LEU A 71 16.91 9.47 10.11
C LEU A 71 18.23 10.11 9.68
N LYS A 72 19.37 9.43 9.87
CA LYS A 72 20.67 9.92 9.40
C LYS A 72 20.70 10.08 7.88
N GLU A 73 20.12 9.13 7.15
CA GLU A 73 20.01 9.21 5.69
C GLU A 73 19.17 10.41 5.25
N ALA A 74 17.99 10.62 5.85
CA ALA A 74 17.15 11.78 5.56
C ALA A 74 17.86 13.11 5.85
N ILE A 75 18.56 13.20 6.99
CA ILE A 75 19.38 14.37 7.36
C ILE A 75 20.47 14.61 6.31
N ARG A 76 21.17 13.56 5.85
CA ARG A 76 22.20 13.68 4.82
C ARG A 76 21.62 14.18 3.49
N ILE A 77 20.53 13.56 3.01
CA ILE A 77 19.85 13.95 1.77
C ILE A 77 19.47 15.44 1.82
N PHE A 78 18.86 15.89 2.91
CA PHE A 78 18.39 17.27 3.07
C PHE A 78 19.53 18.29 3.26
N THR A 79 20.57 17.91 3.99
CA THR A 79 21.76 18.74 4.23
C THR A 79 22.52 18.99 2.93
N ASP A 80 22.89 17.90 2.25
CA ASP A 80 23.77 17.91 1.08
C ASP A 80 23.04 18.24 -0.23
N ARG A 81 21.70 18.28 -0.20
CA ARG A 81 20.83 18.50 -1.38
C ARG A 81 21.10 17.47 -2.47
N VAL A 82 21.16 16.21 -2.08
CA VAL A 82 21.49 15.11 -3.00
C VAL A 82 20.39 14.98 -4.05
N PRO A 83 20.68 15.17 -5.34
CA PRO A 83 19.67 15.09 -6.39
C PRO A 83 19.24 13.64 -6.62
N ASP A 84 18.03 13.45 -7.13
CA ASP A 84 17.49 12.17 -7.62
C ASP A 84 17.51 11.01 -6.60
N ILE A 85 17.53 11.33 -5.29
CA ILE A 85 17.39 10.36 -4.21
C ILE A 85 16.07 10.63 -3.47
N GLU A 86 15.29 9.56 -3.31
CA GLU A 86 14.07 9.58 -2.49
C GLU A 86 14.40 9.55 -1.00
N TYR A 87 13.60 10.26 -0.20
CA TYR A 87 13.68 10.14 1.24
C TYR A 87 13.19 8.75 1.70
N PRO A 88 13.75 8.18 2.77
CA PRO A 88 13.23 6.96 3.35
C PRO A 88 11.74 7.09 3.70
N VAL A 89 10.95 6.08 3.35
CA VAL A 89 9.53 6.00 3.75
C VAL A 89 9.42 6.00 5.27
N GLY A 90 8.58 6.89 5.81
CA GLY A 90 8.45 7.21 7.22
C GLY A 90 9.16 8.50 7.63
N THR A 91 9.89 9.16 6.72
CA THR A 91 10.52 10.45 7.02
C THR A 91 9.46 11.51 7.26
N VAL A 92 9.59 12.24 8.37
CA VAL A 92 8.74 13.37 8.73
C VAL A 92 9.56 14.66 8.66
N MET A 93 8.98 15.70 8.07
CA MET A 93 9.57 17.05 7.99
C MET A 93 8.60 18.09 8.56
N GLN A 94 9.11 18.97 9.43
CA GLN A 94 8.33 20.09 9.97
C GLN A 94 9.15 21.38 9.96
N LEU A 95 8.56 22.46 9.45
CA LEU A 95 9.10 23.82 9.58
C LEU A 95 8.51 24.55 10.80
N VAL A 96 7.22 24.32 11.05
CA VAL A 96 6.41 24.95 12.09
C VAL A 96 5.59 23.87 12.80
N PRO A 97 5.15 24.09 14.06
CA PRO A 97 4.46 23.05 14.82
C PRO A 97 3.15 22.55 14.19
N PHE A 98 2.41 23.43 13.52
CA PHE A 98 1.06 23.17 13.02
C PHE A 98 1.03 22.60 11.59
N GLU A 99 2.19 22.32 10.98
CA GLU A 99 2.29 21.71 9.65
C GLU A 99 3.37 20.62 9.65
N ALA A 100 3.10 19.52 8.96
CA ALA A 100 4.05 18.44 8.77
C ALA A 100 3.90 17.78 7.40
N MET A 101 4.95 17.08 6.99
CA MET A 101 4.91 16.21 5.83
C MET A 101 5.47 14.83 6.18
N ILE A 102 4.80 13.76 5.74
CA ILE A 102 5.28 12.37 5.87
C ILE A 102 5.60 11.80 4.50
N LYS A 103 6.74 11.14 4.38
CA LYS A 103 7.12 10.39 3.19
C LYS A 103 6.50 8.99 3.20
N HIS A 104 5.70 8.72 2.20
CA HIS A 104 5.12 7.43 1.84
C HIS A 104 5.72 6.91 0.52
N SER A 105 5.22 5.78 0.03
CA SER A 105 5.48 5.35 -1.35
C SER A 105 4.91 6.37 -2.35
N SER A 106 5.62 6.64 -3.44
CA SER A 106 5.13 7.52 -4.51
C SER A 106 3.86 7.01 -5.19
N ALA A 107 3.54 5.71 -5.05
CA ALA A 107 2.30 5.15 -5.55
C ALA A 107 1.07 5.57 -4.71
N ASP A 108 1.25 5.82 -3.40
CA ASP A 108 0.15 6.12 -2.48
C ASP A 108 -0.27 7.59 -2.56
N TYR A 109 0.71 8.48 -2.82
CA TYR A 109 0.52 9.92 -2.95
C TYR A 109 1.16 10.42 -4.27
N PRO A 110 0.58 10.09 -5.43
CA PRO A 110 1.20 10.33 -6.73
C PRO A 110 1.34 11.81 -7.10
N ASP A 111 0.43 12.67 -6.60
CA ASP A 111 0.42 14.09 -6.95
C ASP A 111 1.59 14.87 -6.30
N SER A 112 2.23 14.29 -5.29
CA SER A 112 3.31 14.90 -4.50
C SER A 112 4.58 14.07 -4.48
N ASN A 113 4.67 13.03 -5.32
CA ASN A 113 5.75 12.05 -5.29
C ASN A 113 5.93 11.43 -3.89
N GLY A 114 4.85 10.92 -3.30
CA GLY A 114 4.86 10.20 -2.03
C GLY A 114 4.80 11.07 -0.78
N TRP A 115 4.62 12.38 -0.91
CA TRP A 115 4.52 13.27 0.26
C TRP A 115 3.07 13.49 0.69
N GLU A 116 2.76 13.10 1.90
CA GLU A 116 1.52 13.51 2.54
C GLU A 116 1.73 14.82 3.31
N PHE A 117 0.90 15.82 3.07
CA PHE A 117 0.86 17.08 3.81
C PHE A 117 -0.20 17.02 4.90
N LEU A 118 0.15 17.48 6.10
CA LEU A 118 -0.71 17.44 7.28
C LEU A 118 -0.83 18.83 7.90
N ALA A 119 -2.07 19.24 8.20
CA ALA A 119 -2.34 20.34 9.11
C ALA A 119 -2.60 19.78 10.50
N LEU A 120 -1.95 20.35 11.51
CA LEU A 120 -1.95 19.87 12.87
C LEU A 120 -2.54 20.93 13.81
N ASP A 121 -3.38 20.50 14.73
CA ASP A 121 -3.73 21.25 15.93
C ASP A 121 -2.88 20.71 17.09
N VAL A 122 -2.03 21.56 17.66
CA VAL A 122 -1.03 21.18 18.66
C VAL A 122 -1.34 21.89 19.97
N THR A 123 -1.63 21.10 21.01
CA THR A 123 -1.77 21.57 22.39
C THR A 123 -0.57 21.14 23.23
N ALA A 124 -0.53 21.52 24.51
CA ALA A 124 0.53 21.05 25.41
C ALA A 124 0.44 19.53 25.68
N GLU A 125 -0.75 18.95 25.50
CA GLU A 125 -1.08 17.57 25.85
C GLU A 125 -1.17 16.65 24.63
N SER A 126 -1.48 17.17 23.44
CA SER A 126 -1.79 16.34 22.28
C SER A 126 -1.56 17.06 20.94
N THR A 127 -1.37 16.27 19.90
CA THR A 127 -1.40 16.72 18.51
C THR A 127 -2.51 15.98 17.76
N THR A 128 -3.38 16.72 17.06
CA THR A 128 -4.46 16.17 16.23
C THR A 128 -4.27 16.59 14.76
N ILE A 129 -4.47 15.65 13.84
CA ILE A 129 -4.47 15.96 12.40
C ILE A 129 -5.84 16.53 12.01
N THR A 130 -5.87 17.79 11.56
CA THR A 130 -7.10 18.49 11.18
C THR A 130 -7.41 18.37 9.69
N SER A 131 -6.39 18.17 8.86
CA SER A 131 -6.54 17.86 7.44
C SER A 131 -5.29 17.15 6.90
N ARG A 132 -5.46 16.38 5.81
CA ARG A 132 -4.41 15.61 5.16
C ARG A 132 -4.62 15.47 3.65
N GLY A 133 -3.53 15.28 2.89
CA GLY A 133 -3.59 14.98 1.45
C GLY A 133 -2.26 15.20 0.72
N ASP A 134 -2.21 14.94 -0.59
CA ASP A 134 -1.04 15.17 -1.48
C ASP A 134 -1.17 16.41 -2.37
N ARG A 135 -2.35 17.04 -2.40
CA ARG A 135 -2.56 18.28 -3.16
C ARG A 135 -2.50 19.48 -2.24
N SER A 136 -1.55 20.37 -2.50
CA SER A 136 -1.62 21.75 -2.03
C SER A 136 -2.84 22.43 -2.69
N ARG A 137 -3.91 22.68 -1.91
CA ARG A 137 -5.00 23.55 -2.33
C ARG A 137 -4.52 25.00 -2.15
N CYS A 138 -4.09 25.63 -3.25
CA CYS A 138 -3.78 27.06 -3.30
C CYS A 138 -5.06 27.91 -3.39
#